data_AF-A0A1J5G4W8-F1
#
_entry.id   AF-A0A1J5G4W8-F1
#
_cell.length_a   1.000
_cell.length_b   1.000
_cell.length_c   1.000
_cell.angle_alpha   90.00
_cell.angle_beta   90.00
_cell.angle_gamma   90.00
#
_symmetry.space_group_name_H-M   'P 1'
#
loop_
_entity.id
_entity.type
_entity.pdbx_description
1 polymer ?
#
loop_
_entity_poly.entity_id
_entity_poly.type
_entity_poly.pdbx_seq_one_letter_code
_entity_poly.pdbx_strand_id
1 'polypeptide(L)'
;MKHYIIDGNNVIGKSKELTAIQKKDKSLSREKLAFKAGNYFRDKKYKVTIHFDGFKNIPINIPNITIVYSDTKEADSNIRRQIEQSKNPRQLILVSSDHALQNFARACTCEVLPSEDFNKLLNEQNDNDEENNKIESMNKEINEFKKLFGLKE
;
A
#
# COMPACT_ATOMS: atom_id res chain seq x y z
N MET A 1 14.22 -1.92 11.82
CA MET A 1 13.62 -1.53 10.52
C MET A 1 12.13 -1.64 10.69
N LYS A 2 11.34 -0.58 10.41
CA LYS A 2 9.88 -0.67 10.62
C LYS A 2 9.24 -1.66 9.63
N HIS A 3 8.22 -2.35 10.09
CA HIS A 3 7.45 -3.33 9.31
C HIS A 3 5.97 -2.96 9.32
N TYR A 4 5.45 -2.60 8.16
CA TYR A 4 4.03 -2.35 7.95
C TYR A 4 3.29 -3.66 7.71
N ILE A 5 2.28 -3.94 8.53
CA ILE A 5 1.33 -5.03 8.36
C ILE A 5 0.00 -4.40 7.97
N ILE A 6 -0.44 -4.64 6.74
CA ILE A 6 -1.58 -3.97 6.13
C ILE A 6 -2.73 -4.95 6.00
N ASP A 7 -3.88 -4.60 6.58
CA ASP A 7 -5.16 -5.26 6.34
C ASP A 7 -5.76 -4.75 5.03
N GLY A 8 -5.55 -5.52 3.96
CA GLY A 8 -5.93 -5.11 2.61
C GLY A 8 -7.44 -4.97 2.44
N ASN A 9 -8.26 -5.79 3.11
CA ASN A 9 -9.71 -5.71 2.97
C ASN A 9 -10.26 -4.46 3.63
N ASN A 10 -9.74 -4.13 4.80
CA ASN A 10 -10.14 -2.92 5.51
C ASN A 10 -9.71 -1.67 4.72
N VAL A 11 -8.48 -1.65 4.19
CA VAL A 11 -8.01 -0.54 3.36
C VAL A 11 -8.85 -0.36 2.10
N ILE A 12 -9.19 -1.45 1.39
CA ILE A 12 -10.07 -1.40 0.22
C ILE A 12 -11.46 -0.88 0.62
N GLY A 13 -12.03 -1.39 1.71
CA GLY A 13 -13.36 -1.01 2.20
C GLY A 13 -13.46 0.45 2.67
N LYS A 14 -12.34 1.06 3.08
CA LYS A 14 -12.27 2.48 3.48
C LYS A 14 -11.92 3.43 2.34
N SER A 15 -11.58 2.92 1.16
CA SER A 15 -11.35 3.71 -0.04
C SER A 15 -12.55 3.60 -0.99
N LYS A 16 -13.25 4.73 -1.24
CA LYS A 16 -14.39 4.78 -2.17
C LYS A 16 -14.00 4.29 -3.57
N GLU A 17 -12.80 4.65 -4.02
CA GLU A 17 -12.25 4.25 -5.32
C GLU A 17 -12.01 2.73 -5.38
N LEU A 18 -11.30 2.18 -4.39
CA LEU A 18 -11.00 0.74 -4.38
C LEU A 18 -12.25 -0.10 -4.15
N THR A 19 -13.20 0.37 -3.33
CA THR A 19 -14.50 -0.29 -3.13
C THR A 19 -15.31 -0.34 -4.43
N ALA A 20 -15.33 0.74 -5.22
CA ALA A 20 -16.02 0.75 -6.51
C ALA A 20 -15.42 -0.25 -7.49
N ILE A 21 -14.10 -0.40 -7.48
CA ILE A 21 -13.38 -1.40 -8.29
C ILE A 21 -13.68 -2.81 -7.76
N GLN A 22 -13.65 -3.02 -6.43
CA GLN A 22 -13.90 -4.31 -5.80
C GLN A 22 -15.30 -4.88 -6.12
N LYS A 23 -16.31 -4.01 -6.24
CA LYS A 23 -17.67 -4.40 -6.65
C LYS A 23 -17.73 -4.96 -8.07
N LYS A 24 -16.83 -4.52 -8.94
CA LYS A 24 -16.71 -5.02 -10.33
C LYS A 24 -15.80 -6.25 -10.38
N ASP A 25 -14.61 -6.12 -9.81
CA ASP A 25 -13.59 -7.15 -9.78
C ASP A 25 -12.76 -7.05 -8.49
N LYS A 26 -12.88 -8.09 -7.65
CA LYS A 26 -12.12 -8.21 -6.40
C LYS A 26 -10.62 -8.32 -6.66
N SER A 27 -10.20 -9.04 -7.70
CA SER A 27 -8.78 -9.24 -8.00
C SER A 27 -8.12 -7.91 -8.40
N LEU A 28 -8.80 -7.15 -9.25
CA LEU A 28 -8.32 -5.83 -9.71
C LEU A 28 -8.16 -4.83 -8.54
N SER A 29 -9.07 -4.87 -7.57
CA SER A 29 -8.96 -3.99 -6.38
C SER A 29 -7.73 -4.32 -5.52
N ARG A 30 -7.37 -5.61 -5.39
CA ARG A 30 -6.19 -6.07 -4.65
C ARG A 30 -4.91 -5.68 -5.37
N GLU A 31 -4.88 -5.86 -6.69
CA GLU A 31 -3.76 -5.46 -7.53
C GLU A 31 -3.52 -3.95 -7.45
N LYS A 32 -4.58 -3.14 -7.56
CA LYS A 32 -4.47 -1.69 -7.47
C LYS A 32 -3.96 -1.23 -6.10
N LEU A 33 -4.44 -1.83 -5.01
CA LEU A 33 -3.91 -1.54 -3.67
C LEU A 33 -2.42 -1.90 -3.57
N ALA A 34 -2.04 -3.10 -4.02
CA ALA A 34 -0.66 -3.56 -3.96
C ALA A 34 0.27 -2.67 -4.78
N PHE A 35 -0.17 -2.20 -5.95
CA PHE A 35 0.58 -1.27 -6.79
C PHE A 35 0.74 0.11 -6.13
N LYS A 36 -0.36 0.68 -5.60
CA LYS A 36 -0.29 1.97 -4.86
C LYS A 36 0.64 1.88 -3.65
N ALA A 37 0.55 0.78 -2.89
CA ALA A 37 1.46 0.53 -1.78
C ALA A 37 2.91 0.37 -2.27
N GLY A 38 3.12 -0.34 -3.38
CA GLY A 38 4.43 -0.51 -4.01
C GLY A 38 5.10 0.81 -4.33
N ASN A 39 4.37 1.73 -4.97
CA ASN A 39 4.87 3.07 -5.27
C ASN A 39 5.17 3.86 -3.99
N TYR A 40 4.24 3.86 -3.02
CA TYR A 40 4.42 4.58 -1.76
C TYR A 40 5.64 4.14 -0.96
N PHE A 41 5.98 2.85 -1.02
CA PHE A 41 7.10 2.25 -0.31
C PHE A 41 8.37 2.07 -1.15
N ARG A 42 8.35 2.42 -2.45
CA ARG A 42 9.46 2.23 -3.39
C ARG A 42 10.78 2.80 -2.86
N ASP A 43 10.73 4.03 -2.37
CA ASP A 43 11.90 4.77 -1.90
C ASP A 43 12.12 4.65 -0.39
N LYS A 44 11.30 3.84 0.29
CA LYS A 44 11.30 3.72 1.75
C LYS A 44 11.91 2.38 2.18
N LYS A 45 12.86 2.41 3.11
CA LYS A 45 13.48 1.20 3.69
C LYS A 45 12.58 0.55 4.75
N TYR A 46 11.37 0.18 4.37
CA TYR A 46 10.39 -0.50 5.23
C TYR A 46 10.08 -1.91 4.73
N LYS A 47 9.85 -2.83 5.66
CA LYS A 47 9.26 -4.13 5.31
C LYS A 47 7.76 -3.93 5.20
N VAL A 48 7.13 -4.48 4.16
CA VAL A 48 5.68 -4.35 3.97
C VAL A 48 5.08 -5.73 3.77
N THR A 49 4.03 -6.03 4.52
CA THR A 49 3.22 -7.23 4.35
C THR A 49 1.76 -6.83 4.22
N ILE A 50 1.12 -7.22 3.13
CA ILE A 50 -0.31 -6.99 2.89
C ILE A 50 -1.04 -8.32 3.05
N HIS A 51 -2.05 -8.34 3.90
CA HIS A 51 -2.94 -9.48 4.10
C HIS A 51 -4.25 -9.27 3.36
N PHE A 52 -4.66 -10.27 2.58
CA PHE A 52 -5.95 -10.30 1.90
C PHE A 52 -6.76 -11.52 2.33
N ASP A 53 -8.08 -11.34 2.46
CA ASP A 53 -8.98 -12.45 2.74
C ASP A 53 -9.22 -13.34 1.52
N GLY A 54 -9.32 -14.65 1.75
CA GLY A 54 -9.68 -15.62 0.74
C GLY A 54 -8.49 -16.10 -0.09
N PHE A 55 -8.80 -16.72 -1.23
CA PHE A 55 -7.81 -17.41 -2.06
C PHE A 55 -7.01 -16.48 -2.96
N LYS A 56 -5.78 -16.92 -3.25
CA LYS A 56 -4.90 -16.36 -4.28
C LYS A 56 -5.44 -16.71 -5.67
N ASN A 57 -6.11 -15.76 -6.33
CA ASN A 57 -6.53 -15.94 -7.73
C ASN A 57 -5.38 -15.70 -8.71
N ILE A 58 -4.72 -14.54 -8.63
CA ILE A 58 -3.61 -14.16 -9.51
C ILE A 58 -2.42 -13.79 -8.60
N PRO A 59 -1.21 -14.31 -8.86
CA PRO A 59 -0.02 -13.92 -8.12
C PRO A 59 0.29 -12.44 -8.41
N ILE A 60 -0.02 -11.57 -7.46
CA ILE A 60 0.44 -10.18 -7.47
C ILE A 60 1.88 -10.20 -6.95
N ASN A 61 2.84 -9.77 -7.78
CA ASN A 61 4.24 -9.67 -7.40
C ASN A 61 4.71 -8.22 -7.52
N ILE A 62 4.90 -7.58 -6.37
CA ILE A 62 5.38 -6.20 -6.28
C ILE A 62 6.73 -6.24 -5.53
N PRO A 63 7.79 -5.61 -6.07
CA PRO A 63 9.08 -5.57 -5.40
C PRO A 63 8.93 -4.95 -4.00
N ASN A 64 9.63 -5.53 -3.02
CA ASN A 64 9.66 -5.07 -1.62
C ASN A 64 8.33 -5.22 -0.83
N ILE A 65 7.29 -5.83 -1.41
CA ILE A 65 6.03 -6.12 -0.72
C ILE A 65 5.77 -7.63 -0.68
N THR A 66 5.51 -8.15 0.52
CA THR A 66 5.04 -9.53 0.71
C THR A 66 3.52 -9.54 0.76
N ILE A 67 2.88 -10.34 -0.10
CA ILE A 67 1.42 -10.49 -0.09
C ILE A 67 1.08 -11.86 0.51
N VAL A 68 0.21 -11.85 1.53
CA VAL A 68 -0.25 -13.04 2.25
C VAL A 68 -1.76 -13.15 2.05
N TYR A 69 -2.20 -14.33 1.64
CA TYR A 69 -3.61 -14.67 1.50
C TYR A 69 -4.02 -15.55 2.67
N SER A 70 -5.21 -15.31 3.23
CA SER A 70 -5.70 -16.07 4.38
C SER A 70 -6.36 -17.40 4.03
N ASP A 71 -6.60 -17.65 2.73
CA ASP A 71 -7.26 -18.83 2.17
C ASP A 71 -8.61 -19.10 2.82
N THR A 72 -8.68 -20.05 3.77
CA THR A 72 -9.90 -20.44 4.49
C THR A 72 -10.06 -19.75 5.84
N LYS A 73 -9.04 -19.06 6.34
CA LYS A 73 -9.06 -18.33 7.61
C LYS A 73 -9.32 -16.85 7.38
N GLU A 74 -9.69 -16.13 8.44
CA GLU A 74 -9.75 -14.66 8.42
C GLU A 74 -8.33 -14.08 8.45
N ALA A 75 -8.08 -13.04 7.66
CA ALA A 75 -6.83 -12.29 7.63
C ALA A 75 -6.46 -11.77 9.02
N ASP A 76 -7.45 -11.35 9.80
CA ASP A 76 -7.31 -10.95 11.21
C ASP A 76 -6.54 -11.97 12.05
N SER A 77 -6.83 -13.26 11.88
CA SER A 77 -6.15 -14.33 12.62
C SER A 77 -4.67 -14.42 12.22
N ASN A 78 -4.36 -14.26 10.94
CA ASN A 78 -2.98 -14.26 10.45
C ASN A 78 -2.21 -13.02 10.91
N ILE A 79 -2.86 -11.85 10.92
CA ILE A 79 -2.29 -10.60 11.42
C ILE A 79 -1.98 -10.71 12.91
N ARG A 80 -2.93 -11.19 13.72
CA ARG A 80 -2.74 -11.42 15.16
C ARG A 80 -1.54 -12.32 15.41
N ARG A 81 -1.50 -13.47 14.73
CA ARG A 81 -0.36 -14.40 14.82
C ARG A 81 0.96 -13.75 14.40
N GLN A 82 0.97 -12.93 13.36
CA GLN A 82 2.19 -12.23 12.92
C GLN A 82 2.67 -11.22 13.95
N ILE A 83 1.75 -10.50 14.61
CA ILE A 83 2.06 -9.57 15.69
C ILE A 83 2.62 -10.32 16.91
N GLU A 84 1.98 -11.40 17.33
CA GLU A 84 2.41 -12.22 18.47
C GLU A 84 3.78 -12.87 18.28
N GLN A 85 4.06 -13.34 17.06
CA GLN A 85 5.33 -13.98 16.73
C GLN A 85 6.48 -12.96 16.51
N SER A 86 6.18 -11.67 16.50
CA SER A 86 7.19 -10.64 16.30
C SER A 86 8.03 -10.44 17.55
N LYS A 87 9.36 -10.54 17.37
CA LYS A 87 10.32 -10.27 18.45
C LYS A 87 10.31 -8.81 18.91
N ASN A 88 9.94 -7.87 18.02
CA ASN A 88 9.95 -6.43 18.27
C ASN A 88 8.64 -5.77 17.81
N PRO A 89 7.54 -5.92 18.57
CA PRO A 89 6.23 -5.34 18.23
C PRO A 89 6.24 -3.82 18.04
N ARG A 90 7.13 -3.10 18.73
CA ARG A 90 7.32 -1.64 18.61
C ARG A 90 7.76 -1.17 17.23
N GLN A 91 8.32 -2.06 16.41
CA GLN A 91 8.70 -1.75 15.04
C GLN A 91 7.59 -2.11 14.04
N LEU A 92 6.51 -2.72 14.51
CA LEU A 92 5.35 -3.05 13.68
C LEU A 92 4.40 -1.86 13.63
N ILE A 93 3.92 -1.57 12.41
CA ILE A 93 2.83 -0.64 12.17
C ILE A 93 1.68 -1.44 11.58
N LEU A 94 0.59 -1.57 12.32
CA LEU A 94 -0.64 -2.16 11.80
C LEU A 94 -1.43 -1.09 11.05
N VAL A 95 -1.78 -1.36 9.80
CA VAL A 95 -2.73 -0.56 9.03
C VAL A 95 -4.08 -1.28 8.99
N SER A 96 -5.03 -0.81 9.78
CA SER A 96 -6.43 -1.27 9.77
C SER A 96 -7.29 -0.25 10.50
N SER A 97 -8.59 -0.20 10.18
CA SER A 97 -9.60 0.59 10.91
C SER A 97 -10.56 -0.27 11.72
N ASP A 98 -10.27 -1.57 11.90
CA ASP A 98 -11.01 -2.42 12.82
C ASP A 98 -10.56 -2.19 14.28
N HIS A 99 -11.47 -1.72 15.13
CA HIS A 99 -11.18 -1.44 16.53
C HIS A 99 -10.68 -2.67 17.31
N ALA A 100 -11.18 -3.87 17.03
CA ALA A 100 -10.77 -5.09 17.73
C ALA A 100 -9.30 -5.43 17.41
N LEU A 101 -8.89 -5.26 16.15
CA LEU A 101 -7.51 -5.51 15.71
C LEU A 101 -6.56 -4.40 16.16
N GLN A 102 -7.00 -3.14 16.09
CA GLN A 102 -6.23 -1.99 16.59
C GLN A 102 -5.97 -2.09 18.09
N ASN A 103 -6.97 -2.45 18.89
CA ASN A 103 -6.82 -2.60 20.34
C ASN A 103 -5.84 -3.73 20.67
N PHE A 104 -5.91 -4.84 19.94
CA PHE A 104 -4.95 -5.94 20.08
C PHE A 104 -3.52 -5.48 19.75
N ALA A 105 -3.32 -4.80 18.63
CA ALA A 105 -2.02 -4.29 18.23
C ALA A 105 -1.45 -3.30 19.26
N ARG A 106 -2.27 -2.37 19.77
CA ARG A 106 -1.85 -1.45 20.84
C ARG A 106 -1.48 -2.18 22.13
N ALA A 107 -2.24 -3.22 22.51
CA ALA A 107 -1.91 -4.05 23.67
C ALA A 107 -0.54 -4.74 23.50
N CYS A 108 -0.18 -5.14 22.28
CA CYS A 108 1.14 -5.65 21.94
C CYS A 108 2.22 -4.56 21.76
N THR A 109 1.93 -3.28 22.04
CA THR A 109 2.84 -2.14 21.82
C THR A 109 3.20 -1.89 20.33
N CYS A 110 2.32 -2.30 19.41
CA CYS A 110 2.45 -1.93 18.00
C CYS A 110 1.89 -0.53 17.76
N GLU A 111 2.50 0.15 16.79
CA GLU A 111 1.95 1.39 16.24
C GLU A 111 0.76 1.05 15.34
N VAL A 112 -0.26 1.90 15.33
CA VAL A 112 -1.50 1.68 14.58
C VAL A 112 -1.75 2.88 13.68
N LEU A 113 -1.98 2.62 12.40
CA LEU A 113 -2.33 3.60 11.40
C LEU A 113 -3.75 3.28 10.87
N PRO A 114 -4.73 4.19 10.97
CA PRO A 114 -6.04 3.98 10.38
C PRO A 114 -5.97 3.80 8.86
N SER A 115 -6.83 2.94 8.31
CA SER A 115 -6.92 2.70 6.87
C SER A 115 -7.30 3.95 6.08
N GLU A 116 -8.13 4.83 6.65
CA GLU A 116 -8.50 6.11 6.02
C GLU A 116 -7.27 7.01 5.84
N ASP A 117 -6.42 7.10 6.86
CA ASP A 117 -5.22 7.94 6.81
C ASP A 117 -4.15 7.32 5.92
N PHE A 118 -4.02 5.99 5.92
CA PHE A 118 -3.16 5.31 4.96
C PHE A 118 -3.62 5.55 3.51
N ASN A 119 -4.93 5.51 3.24
CA ASN A 119 -5.45 5.82 1.91
C ASN A 119 -5.16 7.26 1.47
N LYS A 120 -5.23 8.25 2.38
CA LYS A 120 -4.81 9.63 2.09
C LYS A 120 -3.34 9.70 1.71
N LEU A 121 -2.46 9.06 2.50
CA LEU A 121 -1.03 9.00 2.22
C LEU A 121 -0.72 8.35 0.86
N LEU A 122 -1.46 7.31 0.48
CA LEU A 122 -1.34 6.69 -0.84
C LEU A 122 -1.77 7.63 -1.96
N ASN A 123 -2.87 8.37 -1.79
CA ASN A 123 -3.38 9.26 -2.82
C ASN A 123 -2.48 10.50 -3.00
N GLU A 124 -2.05 11.14 -1.91
CA GLU A 124 -1.15 12.28 -1.95
C GLU A 124 0.16 11.97 -2.67
N GLN A 125 0.73 10.77 -2.49
CA GLN A 125 1.93 10.36 -3.22
C GLN A 125 1.67 10.12 -4.70
N ASN A 126 0.53 9.54 -5.08
CA ASN A 126 0.20 9.36 -6.49
C ASN A 126 0.01 10.70 -7.21
N ASP A 127 -0.68 11.66 -6.58
CA ASP A 127 -0.89 12.99 -7.17
C ASP A 127 0.45 13.72 -7.40
N ASN A 128 1.38 13.64 -6.43
CA ASN A 128 2.73 14.21 -6.57
C ASN A 128 3.55 13.50 -7.67
N ASP A 129 3.48 12.17 -7.76
CA ASP A 129 4.17 11.41 -8.79
C ASP A 129 3.62 11.76 -10.19
N GLU A 130 2.30 11.91 -10.34
CA GLU A 130 1.66 12.31 -11.61
C GLU A 130 2.08 13.73 -12.03
N GLU A 131 2.12 14.68 -11.10
CA GLU A 131 2.55 16.06 -11.38
C GLU A 131 4.03 16.10 -11.81
N ASN A 132 4.91 15.41 -11.09
CA ASN A 132 6.33 15.32 -11.41
C ASN A 132 6.57 14.70 -12.80
N ASN A 133 5.89 13.59 -13.11
CA ASN A 133 5.99 12.94 -14.42
C ASN A 133 5.57 13.87 -15.56
N LYS A 134 4.54 14.70 -15.35
CA LYS A 134 4.06 15.66 -16.35
C LYS A 134 5.07 16.78 -16.58
N ILE A 135 5.67 17.30 -15.50
CA ILE A 135 6.74 18.30 -15.57
C ILE A 135 7.96 17.74 -16.32
N GLU A 136 8.36 16.49 -16.03
CA GLU A 136 9.47 15.83 -16.75
C GLU A 136 9.20 15.68 -18.24
N SER A 137 7.98 15.27 -18.63
CA SER A 137 7.58 15.17 -20.05
C SER A 137 7.67 16.53 -20.75
N MET A 138 7.12 17.58 -20.13
CA MET A 138 7.17 18.93 -20.69
C MET A 138 8.61 19.45 -20.83
N ASN A 139 9.46 19.20 -19.83
CA ASN A 139 10.88 19.58 -19.89
C ASN A 139 11.62 18.83 -21.01
N LYS A 140 11.30 17.55 -21.22
CA LYS A 140 11.88 16.76 -22.31
C LYS A 140 11.49 17.33 -23.68
N GLU A 141 10.22 17.67 -23.87
CA GLU A 141 9.72 18.32 -25.09
C GLU A 141 10.41 19.67 -25.32
N ILE A 142 10.51 20.52 -24.29
CA ILE A 142 11.22 21.82 -24.38
C ILE A 142 12.68 21.63 -24.77
N ASN A 143 13.37 20.65 -24.18
CA ASN A 143 14.76 20.36 -24.50
C ASN A 143 14.94 19.85 -25.93
N GLU A 144 13.98 19.07 -26.44
CA GLU A 144 13.95 18.62 -27.83
C GLU A 144 13.75 19.80 -28.79
N PHE A 145 12.83 20.72 -28.48
CA PHE A 145 12.65 21.95 -29.24
C PHE A 145 13.89 22.85 -29.21
N LYS A 146 14.53 23.05 -28.06
CA LYS A 146 15.79 23.83 -27.95
C LYS A 146 16.88 23.25 -28.85
N LYS A 147 17.04 21.92 -28.88
CA LYS A 147 17.98 21.24 -29.79
C LYS A 147 17.62 21.47 -31.25
N LEU A 148 16.34 21.37 -31.60
CA LEU A 148 15.85 21.55 -32.98
C LEU A 148 16.12 22.97 -33.51
N PHE A 149 15.96 23.99 -32.66
CA PHE A 149 16.17 25.39 -33.02
C PHE A 149 17.59 25.91 -32.75
N GLY A 150 18.54 25.04 -32.41
CA GLY A 150 19.94 25.41 -32.21
C GLY A 150 20.21 26.33 -31.01
N LEU A 151 19.24 26.46 -30.11
CA LEU A 151 19.38 27.24 -28.88
C LEU A 151 20.20 26.39 -27.89
N LYS A 152 21.51 26.58 -27.88
CA LYS A 152 22.37 26.09 -26.80
C LYS A 152 22.17 26.97 -25.56
N GLU A 153 22.05 26.33 -24.40
CA GLU A 153 22.15 27.01 -23.09
C GLU A 153 23.45 27.79 -22.95
#